data_AF-A0AAD7PDM5-F1
#
_entry.id   AF-A0AAD7PDM5-F1
#
_cell.length_a   1.000
_cell.length_b   1.000
_cell.length_c   1.000
_cell.angle_alpha   90.00
_cell.angle_beta   90.00
_cell.angle_gamma   90.00
#
_symmetry.space_group_name_H-M   'P 1'
#
loop_
_entity.id
_entity.type
_entity.pdbx_description
1 polymer ?
#
loop_
_entity_poly.entity_id
_entity_poly.type
_entity_poly.pdbx_seq_one_letter_code
_entity_poly.pdbx_strand_id
1 'polypeptide(L)'
;MDISDCGIIEEIVTGEGSSDSSENVIVFKSLNSFTFDCLPKLASFFSGTYSLNFPSLKRLTVSQCPEMKSLCQGIPSAPDLKHVRLSETKLKKYIEEMFVQDLDYYSNEEEE
;
A
#
# COMPACT_ATOMS: atom_id res chain seq x y z
N MET A 1 3.40 -10.53 0.27
CA MET A 1 2.04 -10.71 0.81
C MET A 1 1.10 -10.63 -0.36
N ASP A 2 0.18 -11.58 -0.44
CA ASP A 2 -0.75 -11.75 -1.54
C ASP A 2 -2.13 -12.05 -0.94
N ILE A 3 -3.12 -11.23 -1.25
CA ILE A 3 -4.49 -11.37 -0.78
C ILE A 3 -5.40 -11.15 -1.97
N SER A 4 -6.22 -12.15 -2.29
CA SER A 4 -7.16 -12.06 -3.39
C SER A 4 -8.56 -12.54 -3.02
N ASP A 5 -9.55 -12.16 -3.84
CA ASP A 5 -10.87 -12.77 -3.91
C ASP A 5 -11.65 -12.79 -2.59
N CYS A 6 -11.69 -11.65 -1.91
CA CYS A 6 -12.38 -11.51 -0.63
C CYS A 6 -13.35 -10.33 -0.62
N GLY A 7 -14.65 -10.63 -0.55
CA GLY A 7 -15.71 -9.62 -0.58
C GLY A 7 -16.01 -8.90 0.74
N ILE A 8 -15.25 -9.19 1.81
CA ILE A 8 -15.55 -8.71 3.17
C ILE A 8 -14.41 -7.96 3.87
N ILE A 9 -13.17 -8.08 3.38
CA ILE A 9 -12.02 -7.45 4.01
C ILE A 9 -12.08 -5.94 3.76
N GLU A 10 -12.09 -5.17 4.85
CA GLU A 10 -12.07 -3.71 4.83
C GLU A 10 -10.67 -3.15 5.14
N GLU A 11 -9.89 -3.87 5.94
CA GLU A 11 -8.55 -3.50 6.40
C GLU A 11 -7.68 -4.76 6.56
N ILE A 12 -6.36 -4.66 6.29
CA ILE A 12 -5.44 -5.81 6.37
C ILE A 12 -4.80 -5.91 7.75
N VAL A 13 -4.38 -4.77 8.29
CA VAL A 13 -3.72 -4.66 9.59
C VAL A 13 -4.46 -3.62 10.41
N THR A 14 -4.89 -4.01 11.61
CA THR A 14 -5.51 -3.12 12.57
C THR A 14 -4.52 -2.83 13.69
N GLY A 15 -4.36 -1.56 14.05
CA GLY A 15 -3.52 -1.15 15.16
C GLY A 15 -4.32 -0.36 16.19
N GLU A 16 -4.41 -0.87 17.42
CA GLU A 16 -4.95 -0.10 18.54
C GLU A 16 -3.86 0.87 19.02
N GLY A 17 -3.98 2.14 18.63
CA GLY A 17 -3.05 3.17 19.12
C GLY A 17 -3.35 3.49 20.58
N SER A 18 -2.43 3.18 21.51
CA SER A 18 -2.40 3.93 22.77
C SER A 18 -1.99 5.37 22.48
N SER A 19 -2.59 6.33 23.16
CA SER A 19 -2.45 7.79 22.97
C SER A 19 -1.03 8.35 23.15
N ASP A 20 -0.05 7.50 23.44
CA ASP A 20 1.14 7.91 24.18
C ASP A 20 2.40 8.12 23.34
N SER A 21 2.34 8.00 22.00
CA SER A 21 3.44 8.47 21.15
C SER A 21 3.05 8.62 19.68
N SER A 22 3.12 9.87 19.20
CA SER A 22 3.07 10.26 17.78
C SER A 22 4.30 9.82 16.97
N GLU A 23 5.09 8.86 17.47
CA GLU A 23 6.38 8.44 16.92
C GLU A 23 6.49 6.93 16.65
N ASN A 24 5.44 6.15 16.89
CA ASN A 24 5.50 4.70 16.68
C ASN A 24 5.51 4.36 15.19
N VAL A 25 6.45 3.51 14.79
CA VAL A 25 6.66 3.04 13.42
C VAL A 25 6.52 1.52 13.38
N ILE A 26 5.65 1.00 12.52
CA ILE A 26 5.58 -0.43 12.20
C ILE A 26 6.52 -0.70 11.03
N VAL A 27 7.46 -1.63 11.21
CA VAL A 27 8.47 -1.96 10.19
C VAL A 27 8.24 -3.36 9.62
N PHE A 28 7.92 -3.43 8.34
CA PHE A 28 7.78 -4.68 7.58
C PHE A 28 9.11 -5.04 6.90
N LYS A 29 10.07 -5.51 7.71
CA LYS A 29 11.48 -5.69 7.29
C LYS A 29 11.67 -6.64 6.10
N SER A 30 10.90 -7.71 6.01
CA SER A 30 11.12 -8.79 5.03
C SER A 30 10.09 -8.81 3.91
N LEU A 31 9.26 -7.78 3.80
CA LEU A 31 8.15 -7.78 2.87
C LEU A 31 8.60 -7.22 1.51
N ASN A 32 8.75 -8.11 0.52
CA ASN A 32 9.28 -7.72 -0.79
C ASN A 32 8.22 -7.33 -1.82
N SER A 33 7.00 -7.85 -1.69
CA SER A 33 5.91 -7.53 -2.60
C SER A 33 4.56 -7.48 -1.89
N PHE A 34 3.69 -6.61 -2.38
CA PHE A 34 2.27 -6.54 -2.09
C PHE A 34 1.46 -6.83 -3.34
N THR A 35 0.50 -7.75 -3.20
CA THR A 35 -0.54 -7.98 -4.19
C THR A 35 -1.90 -7.97 -3.49
N PHE A 36 -2.78 -7.09 -3.93
CA PHE A 36 -4.19 -7.05 -3.55
C PHE A 36 -5.03 -7.14 -4.82
N ASP A 37 -5.88 -8.16 -4.92
CA ASP A 37 -6.74 -8.37 -6.09
C ASP A 37 -8.17 -8.75 -5.68
N CYS A 38 -9.18 -8.25 -6.39
CA CYS A 38 -10.58 -8.58 -6.12
C CYS A 38 -11.01 -8.37 -4.64
N LEU A 39 -10.64 -7.23 -4.03
CA LEU A 39 -11.02 -6.87 -2.66
C LEU A 39 -11.97 -5.65 -2.69
N PRO A 40 -13.27 -5.84 -3.01
CA PRO A 40 -14.18 -4.74 -3.29
C PRO A 40 -14.42 -3.78 -2.12
N LYS A 41 -14.18 -4.23 -0.88
CA LYS A 41 -14.39 -3.44 0.34
C LYS A 41 -13.12 -2.92 0.98
N LEU A 42 -11.95 -3.28 0.46
CA LEU A 42 -10.68 -2.89 1.08
C LEU A 42 -10.53 -1.37 0.99
N ALA A 43 -10.52 -0.68 2.12
CA ALA A 43 -10.41 0.78 2.19
C ALA A 43 -8.96 1.24 2.39
N SER A 44 -8.20 0.52 3.23
CA SER A 44 -6.80 0.80 3.52
C SER A 44 -6.02 -0.46 3.93
N PHE A 45 -4.70 -0.44 3.80
CA PHE A 45 -3.87 -1.53 4.33
C PHE A 45 -3.80 -1.50 5.86
N PHE A 46 -3.65 -0.31 6.46
CA PHE A 46 -3.53 -0.11 7.90
C PHE A 46 -4.35 1.08 8.39
N SER A 47 -5.16 0.86 9.43
CA SER A 47 -6.06 1.85 10.01
C SER A 47 -5.58 2.51 11.30
N GLY A 48 -4.41 2.10 11.81
CA GLY A 48 -3.84 2.72 13.01
C GLY A 48 -3.15 4.06 12.72
N THR A 49 -2.77 4.75 13.80
CA THR A 49 -2.11 6.07 13.76
C THR A 49 -0.59 6.01 13.56
N TYR A 50 -0.02 4.81 13.54
CA TYR A 50 1.42 4.58 13.41
C TYR A 50 1.90 4.73 11.96
N SER A 51 3.13 5.22 11.80
CA SER A 51 3.78 5.28 10.50
C SER A 51 4.20 3.89 10.04
N LEU A 52 4.18 3.64 8.73
CA LEU A 52 4.61 2.36 8.18
C LEU A 52 5.97 2.50 7.49
N ASN A 53 6.83 1.51 7.66
CA ASN A 53 8.11 1.43 6.95
C ASN A 53 8.26 0.05 6.28
N PHE A 54 8.56 0.08 4.99
CA PHE A 54 8.71 -1.06 4.10
C PHE A 54 10.11 -1.06 3.48
N PRO A 55 11.17 -1.33 4.25
CA PRO A 55 12.55 -1.14 3.81
C PRO A 55 12.99 -2.12 2.71
N SER A 56 12.23 -3.17 2.41
CA SER A 56 12.57 -4.16 1.38
C SER A 56 11.49 -4.37 0.33
N LEU A 57 10.45 -3.53 0.35
CA LEU A 57 9.33 -3.63 -0.59
C LEU A 57 9.75 -3.12 -1.95
N LYS A 58 9.66 -3.98 -2.95
CA LYS A 58 10.07 -3.70 -4.33
C LYS A 58 8.89 -3.59 -5.29
N ARG A 59 7.76 -4.24 -4.96
CA ARG A 59 6.58 -4.32 -5.82
C ARG A 59 5.28 -4.07 -5.07
N LEU A 60 4.43 -3.23 -5.62
CA LEU A 60 3.06 -3.01 -5.17
C LEU A 60 2.12 -3.25 -6.34
N THR A 61 1.16 -4.16 -6.18
CA THR A 61 0.10 -4.43 -7.15
C THR A 61 -1.24 -4.34 -6.45
N VAL A 62 -2.13 -3.49 -6.96
CA VAL A 62 -3.50 -3.34 -6.49
C VAL A 62 -4.43 -3.35 -7.70
N SER A 63 -5.33 -4.31 -7.72
CA SER A 63 -6.25 -4.58 -8.82
C SER A 63 -7.64 -4.85 -8.26
N GLN A 64 -8.69 -4.31 -8.88
CA GLN A 64 -10.09 -4.59 -8.52
C GLN A 64 -10.38 -4.38 -7.00
N CYS A 65 -9.85 -3.29 -6.44
CA CYS A 65 -10.02 -2.82 -5.07
C CYS A 65 -10.63 -1.40 -5.05
N PRO A 66 -11.85 -1.19 -5.58
CA PRO A 66 -12.44 0.13 -5.87
C PRO A 66 -12.57 1.08 -4.66
N GLU A 67 -12.65 0.54 -3.44
CA GLU A 67 -12.76 1.34 -2.21
C GLU A 67 -11.41 1.78 -1.65
N MET A 68 -10.30 1.22 -2.14
CA MET A 68 -8.97 1.46 -1.59
C MET A 68 -8.48 2.86 -1.97
N LYS A 69 -8.11 3.65 -0.97
CA LYS A 69 -7.69 5.05 -1.16
C LYS A 69 -6.27 5.35 -0.68
N SER A 70 -5.78 4.59 0.29
CA SER A 70 -4.45 4.79 0.89
C SER A 70 -3.90 3.48 1.44
N LEU A 71 -2.59 3.46 1.74
CA LEU A 71 -1.98 2.36 2.48
C LEU A 71 -2.16 2.54 3.99
N CYS A 72 -2.02 3.76 4.49
CA CYS A 72 -2.27 4.11 5.88
C CYS A 72 -2.73 5.57 6.02
N GLN A 73 -3.10 5.98 7.24
CA GLN A 73 -3.45 7.37 7.55
C GLN A 73 -2.23 8.31 7.45
N GLY A 74 -1.02 7.78 7.66
CA GLY A 74 0.24 8.52 7.57
C GLY A 74 0.97 8.36 6.23
N ILE A 75 2.23 8.80 6.22
CA ILE A 75 3.13 8.63 5.07
C ILE A 75 3.93 7.34 5.24
N PRO A 76 3.70 6.30 4.42
CA PRO A 76 4.53 5.11 4.46
C PRO A 76 5.88 5.40 3.81
N SER A 77 6.96 4.86 4.38
CA SER A 77 8.27 4.84 3.75
C SER A 77 8.45 3.51 3.01
N ALA A 78 8.78 3.55 1.72
CA ALA A 78 9.17 2.37 0.94
C ALA A 78 10.29 2.74 -0.04
N PRO A 79 11.55 2.89 0.45
CA PRO A 79 12.65 3.44 -0.34
C PRO A 79 13.07 2.55 -1.52
N ASP A 80 12.80 1.25 -1.44
CA ASP A 80 13.18 0.25 -2.46
C ASP A 80 12.05 -0.05 -3.46
N LEU A 81 10.95 0.71 -3.43
CA LEU A 81 9.78 0.47 -4.28
C LEU A 81 10.10 0.82 -5.73
N LYS A 82 10.06 -0.17 -6.62
CA LYS A 82 10.46 -0.03 -8.04
C LYS A 82 9.34 -0.29 -9.02
N HIS A 83 8.38 -1.14 -8.66
CA HIS A 83 7.28 -1.49 -9.55
C HIS A 83 5.95 -1.26 -8.86
N VAL A 84 5.13 -0.43 -9.48
CA VAL A 84 3.79 -0.12 -9.00
C VAL A 84 2.80 -0.41 -10.12
N ARG A 85 1.81 -1.26 -9.85
CA ARG A 85 0.70 -1.58 -10.74
C ARG A 85 -0.61 -1.30 -10.02
N LEU A 86 -1.37 -0.34 -10.51
CA LEU A 86 -2.64 0.07 -9.89
C LEU A 86 -3.70 0.14 -10.99
N SER A 87 -4.81 -0.58 -10.83
CA SER A 87 -6.01 -0.30 -11.64
C SER A 87 -6.75 0.94 -11.11
N GLU A 88 -6.54 1.29 -9.83
CA GLU A 88 -7.36 2.25 -9.11
C GLU A 88 -6.80 3.68 -9.11
N THR A 89 -7.57 4.60 -9.69
CA THR A 89 -7.18 5.99 -9.92
C THR A 89 -6.95 6.80 -8.64
N LYS A 90 -7.72 6.53 -7.58
CA LYS A 90 -7.59 7.25 -6.29
C LYS A 90 -6.29 6.90 -5.57
N LEU A 91 -5.98 5.60 -5.51
CA LEU A 91 -4.74 5.12 -4.90
C LEU A 91 -3.52 5.56 -5.71
N LYS A 92 -3.63 5.62 -7.04
CA LYS A 92 -2.58 6.16 -7.91
C LYS A 92 -2.17 7.58 -7.54
N LYS A 93 -3.14 8.48 -7.35
CA LYS A 93 -2.87 9.85 -6.90
C LYS A 93 -2.17 9.90 -5.53
N TYR A 94 -2.61 9.07 -4.58
CA TYR A 94 -1.96 8.95 -3.26
C TYR A 94 -0.49 8.53 -3.38
N ILE A 95 -0.19 7.49 -4.16
CA ILE A 95 1.19 7.02 -4.37
C ILE A 95 2.04 8.06 -5.11
N GLU A 96 1.49 8.71 -6.14
CA GLU A 96 2.17 9.77 -6.91
C GLU A 96 2.57 10.96 -6.02
N GLU A 97 1.72 11.36 -5.07
CA GLU A 97 2.01 12.47 -4.16
C GLU A 97 3.07 12.12 -3.08
N MET A 98 3.38 10.83 -2.88
CA MET A 98 4.19 10.35 -1.74
C MET A 98 5.56 9.79 -2.11
N PHE A 99 5.74 9.30 -3.34
CA PHE A 99 6.98 8.63 -3.79
C PHE A 99 7.80 9.44 -4.79
N VAL A 100 7.60 10.77 -4.88
CA VAL A 100 8.37 11.62 -5.79
C VAL A 100 9.83 11.71 -5.33
N GLN A 101 10.66 10.82 -5.86
CA GLN A 101 11.91 11.21 -6.50
C GLN A 101 12.40 10.26 -7.60
N ASP A 102 11.94 9.00 -7.69
CA ASP A 102 12.43 8.06 -8.71
C ASP A 102 11.36 7.06 -9.20
N LEU A 103 10.13 7.52 -9.49
CA LEU A 103 9.18 6.75 -10.32
C LEU A 103 9.28 7.21 -11.78
N ASP A 104 10.48 7.18 -12.33
CA ASP A 104 10.60 7.01 -13.78
C ASP A 104 9.92 5.67 -14.09
N TYR A 105 9.08 5.62 -15.12
CA TYR A 105 8.41 4.41 -15.61
C TYR A 105 7.04 4.12 -14.96
N TYR A 106 6.04 4.90 -15.39
CA TYR A 106 4.73 4.32 -15.65
C TYR A 106 4.94 2.99 -16.35
N SER A 107 4.41 1.92 -15.77
CA SER A 107 4.09 0.66 -16.41
C SER A 107 4.02 0.80 -17.94
N ASN A 108 5.06 0.33 -18.64
CA ASN A 108 4.86 -0.10 -20.01
C ASN A 108 3.82 -1.23 -19.95
N GLU A 109 2.66 -0.97 -20.54
CA GLU A 109 1.93 -2.03 -21.23
C GLU A 109 2.85 -2.59 -22.32
N GLU A 110 2.96 -3.92 -22.35
CA GLU A 110 3.33 -4.85 -23.45
C GLU A 110 3.91 -6.10 -22.75
N GLU A 111 3.10 -7.16 -22.60
CA GLU A 111 3.00 -8.30 -23.54
C GLU A 111 4.32 -9.07 -23.69
N GLU A 112 4.46 -10.16 -22.93
CA GLU A 112 4.65 -11.52 -23.48
C GLU A 112 4.26 -12.58 -22.43
#